data_AF-A0A7C4ZRR6-F1
#
_entry.id   AF-A0A7C4ZRR6-F1
#
_cell.length_a   1.000
_cell.length_b   1.000
_cell.length_c   1.000
_cell.angle_alpha   90.00
_cell.angle_beta   90.00
_cell.angle_gamma   90.00
#
_symmetry.space_group_name_H-M   'P 1'
#
loop_
_entity.id
_entity.type
_entity.pdbx_description
1 polymer ?
#
loop_
_entity_poly.entity_id
_entity_poly.type
_entity_poly.pdbx_seq_one_letter_code
_entity_poly.pdbx_strand_id
1 'polypeptide(L)'
;MVKKRTPRIALRLLRRPIQYQRSKLFEFFIRSFNLGKETICLDIGGITEGFESLSYLCRAISVNLEVRKRVKQWNLIIADGRYLPFKEKSIDIVMSNALLEHVTEGREKLVQEVRRVSKGNLFMSVPYFYSFFEPHYLLPFFQFVPESIKRFLLFKLEAEDQMDEQGKLCRNSLIQKITA
;
A
#
# COMPACT_ATOMS: atom_id res chain seq x y z
N MET A 1 2.30 20.46 1.61
CA MET A 1 2.43 19.03 1.99
C MET A 1 3.47 18.39 1.06
N VAL A 2 4.69 18.13 1.54
CA VAL A 2 5.75 17.53 0.72
C VAL A 2 5.34 16.10 0.39
N LYS A 3 5.21 15.78 -0.90
CA LYS A 3 4.84 14.45 -1.38
C LYS A 3 6.01 13.51 -1.08
N LYS A 4 5.96 12.76 0.04
CA LYS A 4 6.99 11.78 0.40
C LYS A 4 7.16 10.81 -0.77
N ARG A 5 8.28 10.91 -1.48
CA ARG A 5 8.63 10.03 -2.60
C ARG A 5 9.86 9.22 -2.21
N THR A 6 9.79 7.92 -2.44
CA THR A 6 10.92 7.00 -2.28
C THR A 6 11.88 7.18 -3.47
N PRO A 7 13.20 7.35 -3.25
CA PRO A 7 14.19 7.38 -4.32
C PRO A 7 14.19 6.06 -5.13
N ARG A 8 14.35 6.12 -6.46
CA ARG A 8 14.25 4.95 -7.35
C ARG A 8 15.35 3.92 -7.10
N ILE A 9 16.54 4.36 -6.68
CA ILE A 9 17.65 3.49 -6.28
C ILE A 9 17.29 2.67 -5.03
N ALA A 10 16.73 3.31 -4.00
CA ALA A 10 16.26 2.62 -2.79
C ALA A 10 15.13 1.62 -3.09
N LEU A 11 14.24 1.97 -4.04
CA LEU A 11 13.19 1.08 -4.55
C LEU A 11 13.72 -0.20 -5.22
N ARG A 12 14.93 -0.22 -5.79
CA ARG A 12 15.47 -1.43 -6.46
C ARG A 12 15.99 -2.47 -5.48
N LEU A 13 16.67 -2.05 -4.42
CA LEU A 13 17.29 -2.98 -3.46
C LEU A 13 16.30 -3.49 -2.41
N LEU A 14 15.29 -2.67 -2.06
CA LEU A 14 14.43 -2.91 -0.90
C LEU A 14 13.02 -3.35 -1.26
N ARG A 15 12.73 -3.52 -2.56
CA ARG A 15 11.47 -4.08 -3.07
C ARG A 15 11.19 -5.48 -2.54
N ARG A 16 12.22 -6.33 -2.48
CA ARG A 16 12.11 -7.75 -2.11
C ARG A 16 11.67 -7.95 -0.65
N PRO A 17 12.28 -7.28 0.35
CA PRO A 17 11.82 -7.35 1.74
C PRO A 17 10.36 -6.95 1.95
N ILE A 18 9.90 -5.88 1.29
CA ILE A 18 8.51 -5.39 1.43
C ILE A 18 7.53 -6.36 0.79
N GLN A 19 7.86 -6.87 -0.40
CA GLN A 19 7.05 -7.90 -1.05
C GLN A 19 6.97 -9.15 -0.18
N TYR A 20 8.09 -9.58 0.41
CA TYR A 20 8.11 -10.71 1.34
C TYR A 20 7.21 -10.48 2.56
N GLN A 21 7.28 -9.30 3.21
CA GLN A 21 6.41 -8.97 4.33
C GLN A 21 4.92 -8.98 3.93
N ARG A 22 4.59 -8.41 2.76
CA ARG A 22 3.22 -8.44 2.21
C ARG A 22 2.74 -9.86 1.93
N SER A 23 3.59 -10.72 1.37
CA SER A 23 3.28 -12.13 1.15
C SER A 23 3.05 -12.86 2.47
N LYS A 24 3.83 -12.58 3.53
CA LYS A 24 3.63 -13.17 4.85
C LYS A 24 2.33 -12.69 5.51
N LEU A 25 2.00 -11.41 5.35
CA LEU A 25 0.73 -10.87 5.81
C LEU A 25 -0.46 -11.52 5.08
N PHE A 26 -0.33 -11.73 3.77
CA PHE A 26 -1.33 -12.43 2.97
C PHE A 26 -1.46 -13.90 3.39
N GLU A 27 -0.36 -14.64 3.54
CA GLU A 27 -0.38 -16.00 4.05
C GLU A 27 -1.08 -16.09 5.43
N PHE A 28 -0.76 -15.15 6.32
CA PHE A 28 -1.41 -15.07 7.62
C PHE A 28 -2.92 -14.80 7.50
N PHE A 29 -3.33 -13.89 6.61
CA PHE A 29 -4.74 -13.64 6.32
C PHE A 29 -5.46 -14.90 5.83
N ILE A 30 -4.92 -15.58 4.81
CA ILE A 30 -5.53 -16.80 4.24
C ILE A 30 -5.64 -17.91 5.29
N ARG A 31 -4.68 -18.03 6.20
CA ARG A 31 -4.71 -19.04 7.28
C ARG A 31 -5.67 -18.68 8.42
N SER A 32 -6.00 -17.41 8.58
CA SER A 32 -6.85 -16.92 9.67
C SER A 32 -8.34 -17.00 9.36
N PHE A 33 -8.71 -17.07 8.08
CA PHE A 33 -10.10 -17.03 7.65
C PHE A 33 -10.46 -18.19 6.73
N ASN A 34 -11.67 -18.74 6.91
CA ASN A 34 -12.23 -19.70 5.99
C ASN A 34 -12.81 -18.97 4.77
N LEU A 35 -12.05 -18.94 3.68
CA LEU A 35 -12.44 -18.24 2.46
C LEU A 35 -13.18 -19.16 1.48
N GLY A 36 -14.26 -18.66 0.91
CA GLY A 36 -14.97 -19.29 -0.20
C GLY A 36 -15.43 -18.28 -1.23
N LYS A 37 -15.91 -18.78 -2.38
CA LYS A 37 -16.37 -17.94 -3.49
C LYS A 37 -17.54 -17.03 -3.14
N GLU A 38 -18.31 -17.40 -2.13
CA GLU A 38 -19.43 -16.60 -1.62
C GLU A 38 -19.00 -15.56 -0.58
N THR A 39 -17.82 -15.74 0.03
CA THR A 39 -17.28 -14.83 1.05
C THR A 39 -17.02 -13.46 0.44
N ILE A 40 -17.48 -12.40 1.10
CA ILE A 40 -17.25 -11.02 0.71
C ILE A 40 -16.11 -10.44 1.56
N CYS A 41 -14.99 -10.12 0.90
CA CYS A 41 -13.86 -9.43 1.50
C CYS A 41 -13.84 -7.97 1.05
N LEU A 42 -13.83 -7.04 2.01
CA LEU A 42 -13.77 -5.60 1.77
C LEU A 42 -12.41 -5.06 2.19
N ASP A 43 -11.65 -4.50 1.25
CA ASP A 43 -10.42 -3.73 1.52
C ASP A 43 -10.71 -2.23 1.57
N ILE A 44 -10.38 -1.56 2.68
CA ILE A 44 -10.55 -0.11 2.86
C ILE A 44 -9.20 0.58 2.79
N GLY A 45 -9.11 1.64 1.97
CA GLY A 45 -7.88 2.42 1.76
C GLY A 45 -6.96 1.83 0.69
N GLY A 46 -7.47 0.85 -0.05
CA GLY A 46 -6.71 -0.10 -0.83
C GLY A 46 -5.61 0.47 -1.71
N ILE A 47 -4.44 -0.15 -1.58
CA ILE A 47 -3.45 -0.24 -2.66
C ILE A 47 -3.46 -1.67 -3.24
N THR A 48 -4.23 -2.63 -2.68
CA THR A 48 -4.34 -4.06 -3.08
C THR A 48 -3.03 -4.84 -3.25
N GLU A 49 -1.88 -4.19 -3.06
CA GLU A 49 -0.57 -4.79 -3.28
C GLU A 49 -0.26 -5.85 -2.21
N GLY A 50 -0.08 -7.08 -2.68
CA GLY A 50 0.10 -8.27 -1.85
C GLY A 50 -1.17 -9.10 -1.66
N PHE A 51 -2.35 -8.56 -2.03
CA PHE A 51 -3.64 -9.24 -1.90
C PHE A 51 -4.32 -9.46 -3.26
N GLU A 52 -3.64 -9.20 -4.38
CA GLU A 52 -4.24 -9.28 -5.71
C GLU A 52 -4.92 -10.64 -5.97
N SER A 53 -4.32 -11.72 -5.47
CA SER A 53 -4.82 -13.09 -5.63
C SER A 53 -6.10 -13.40 -4.84
N LEU A 54 -6.54 -12.52 -3.94
CA LEU A 54 -7.72 -12.74 -3.10
C LEU A 54 -9.02 -12.84 -3.91
N SER A 55 -9.11 -12.12 -5.04
CA SER A 55 -10.28 -12.20 -5.95
C SER A 55 -10.48 -13.58 -6.57
N TYR A 56 -9.45 -14.43 -6.60
CA TYR A 56 -9.57 -15.81 -7.05
C TYR A 56 -10.12 -16.73 -5.96
N LEU A 57 -10.16 -16.29 -4.71
CA LEU A 57 -10.62 -17.10 -3.58
C LEU A 57 -12.00 -16.68 -3.09
N CYS A 58 -12.32 -15.39 -3.17
CA CYS A 58 -13.57 -14.81 -2.66
C CYS A 58 -14.03 -13.60 -3.49
N ARG A 59 -15.21 -13.04 -3.16
CA ARG A 59 -15.68 -11.76 -3.73
C ARG A 59 -14.92 -10.61 -3.10
N ALA A 60 -13.94 -10.08 -3.81
CA ALA A 60 -13.10 -9.00 -3.33
C ALA A 60 -13.61 -7.62 -3.78
N ILE A 61 -13.82 -6.73 -2.81
CA ILE A 61 -14.27 -5.35 -3.01
C ILE A 61 -13.21 -4.42 -2.41
N SER A 62 -12.85 -3.36 -3.13
CA SER A 62 -11.97 -2.30 -2.61
C SER A 62 -12.74 -0.98 -2.53
N VAL A 63 -12.59 -0.29 -1.41
CA VAL A 63 -13.08 1.08 -1.20
C VAL A 63 -11.89 2.01 -1.04
N ASN A 64 -11.86 3.06 -1.86
CA ASN A 64 -10.84 4.11 -1.77
C ASN A 64 -11.43 5.46 -2.18
N LEU A 65 -10.83 6.56 -1.72
CA LEU A 65 -11.25 7.92 -2.07
C LEU A 65 -11.01 8.25 -3.55
N GLU A 66 -10.01 7.60 -4.15
CA GLU A 66 -9.58 7.83 -5.53
C GLU A 66 -9.17 6.52 -6.20
N VAL A 67 -9.28 6.48 -7.53
CA VAL A 67 -8.79 5.35 -8.33
C VAL A 67 -7.27 5.47 -8.50
N ARG A 68 -6.50 4.73 -7.69
CA ARG A 68 -5.03 4.69 -7.83
C ARG A 68 -4.55 3.56 -8.73
N LYS A 69 -5.08 2.36 -8.55
CA LYS A 69 -4.69 1.15 -9.28
C LYS A 69 -5.91 0.24 -9.37
N ARG A 70 -6.22 -0.25 -10.58
CA ARG A 70 -7.32 -1.19 -10.79
C ARG A 70 -6.75 -2.60 -10.79
N VAL A 71 -7.15 -3.42 -9.83
CA VAL A 71 -6.83 -4.86 -9.84
C VAL A 71 -7.92 -5.59 -10.58
N LYS A 72 -7.52 -6.45 -11.51
CA LYS A 72 -8.45 -7.26 -12.30
C LYS A 72 -9.28 -8.13 -11.34
N GLN A 73 -10.58 -8.27 -11.60
CA GLN A 73 -11.53 -9.08 -10.79
C GLN A 73 -11.90 -8.50 -9.42
N TRP A 74 -11.34 -7.35 -9.01
CA TRP A 74 -11.82 -6.63 -7.84
C TRP A 74 -12.91 -5.63 -8.22
N ASN A 75 -13.95 -5.55 -7.41
CA ASN A 75 -14.95 -4.49 -7.53
C ASN A 75 -14.44 -3.25 -6.79
N LEU A 76 -14.19 -2.16 -7.52
CA LEU A 76 -13.73 -0.90 -6.95
C LEU A 76 -14.91 0.05 -6.72
N ILE A 77 -15.03 0.56 -5.50
CA ILE A 77 -16.01 1.55 -5.09
C ILE A 77 -15.26 2.80 -4.63
N ILE A 78 -15.66 3.95 -5.17
CA ILE A 78 -15.11 5.24 -4.75
C ILE A 78 -15.98 5.76 -3.61
N ALA A 79 -15.45 5.70 -2.39
CA ALA A 79 -16.14 6.17 -1.19
C ALA A 79 -15.16 6.45 -0.06
N ASP A 80 -15.59 7.25 0.91
CA ASP A 80 -14.88 7.47 2.17
C ASP A 80 -15.15 6.29 3.13
N GLY A 81 -14.09 5.73 3.72
CA GLY A 81 -14.22 4.64 4.70
C GLY A 81 -15.04 5.00 5.95
N ARG A 82 -15.24 6.31 6.21
CA ARG A 82 -16.10 6.84 7.28
C ARG A 82 -17.59 6.88 6.90
N TYR A 83 -17.94 6.48 5.67
CA TYR A 83 -19.30 6.46 5.13
C TYR A 83 -19.45 5.31 4.13
N LEU A 84 -19.42 4.07 4.62
CA LEU A 84 -19.38 2.90 3.75
C LEU A 84 -20.76 2.61 3.12
N PRO A 85 -20.87 2.45 1.79
CA PRO A 85 -22.14 2.24 1.09
C PRO A 85 -22.63 0.79 1.18
N PHE A 86 -22.50 0.18 2.37
CA PHE A 86 -22.92 -1.19 2.65
C PHE A 86 -23.91 -1.22 3.81
N LYS A 87 -24.76 -2.25 3.81
CA LYS A 87 -25.71 -2.49 4.91
C LYS A 87 -24.97 -2.93 6.17
N GLU A 88 -25.65 -2.84 7.31
CA GLU A 88 -25.12 -3.42 8.54
C GLU A 88 -24.91 -4.94 8.36
N LYS A 89 -23.79 -5.47 8.89
CA LYS A 89 -23.44 -6.90 8.90
C LYS A 89 -23.54 -7.58 7.51
N SER A 90 -23.20 -6.87 6.44
CA SER A 90 -23.26 -7.41 5.08
C SER A 90 -21.91 -7.95 4.58
N ILE A 91 -20.80 -7.64 5.27
CA ILE A 91 -19.45 -8.01 4.82
C ILE A 91 -18.88 -9.11 5.72
N ASP A 92 -18.44 -10.22 5.11
CA ASP A 92 -17.92 -11.36 5.86
C ASP A 92 -16.58 -11.06 6.51
N ILE A 93 -15.67 -10.39 5.79
CA ILE A 93 -14.34 -10.02 6.27
C ILE A 93 -14.03 -8.59 5.82
N VAL A 94 -13.79 -7.69 6.78
CA VAL A 94 -13.29 -6.34 6.49
C VAL A 94 -11.80 -6.30 6.77
N MET A 95 -11.04 -5.83 5.80
CA MET A 95 -9.60 -5.69 5.88
C MET A 95 -9.15 -4.27 5.56
N SER A 96 -8.03 -3.87 6.17
CA SER A 96 -7.35 -2.65 5.80
C SER A 96 -5.87 -2.77 6.12
N ASN A 97 -5.03 -2.39 5.17
CA ASN A 97 -3.59 -2.43 5.30
C ASN A 97 -3.01 -1.03 5.20
N ALA A 98 -2.32 -0.58 6.25
CA ALA A 98 -1.60 0.69 6.28
C ALA A 98 -2.50 1.92 5.93
N LEU A 99 -3.72 1.93 6.47
CA LEU A 99 -4.65 3.07 6.36
C LEU A 99 -4.77 3.86 7.67
N LEU A 100 -4.87 3.17 8.80
CA LEU A 100 -5.25 3.77 10.09
C LEU A 100 -4.31 4.88 10.53
N GLU A 101 -3.03 4.79 10.17
CA GLU A 101 -1.99 5.79 10.41
C GLU A 101 -2.20 7.07 9.59
N HIS A 102 -2.85 6.97 8.44
CA HIS A 102 -3.15 8.10 7.57
C HIS A 102 -4.45 8.80 7.92
N VAL A 103 -5.30 8.15 8.73
CA VAL A 103 -6.56 8.72 9.22
C VAL A 103 -6.31 9.43 10.55
N THR A 104 -6.02 10.72 10.49
CA THR A 104 -5.82 11.58 11.67
C THR A 104 -7.15 12.06 12.26
N GLU A 105 -8.12 12.38 11.41
CA GLU A 105 -9.45 12.88 11.80
C GLU A 105 -10.56 11.90 11.43
N GLY A 106 -11.47 11.66 12.38
CA GLY A 106 -12.60 10.74 12.17
C GLY A 106 -12.21 9.26 12.21
N ARG A 107 -11.09 8.90 12.86
CA ARG A 107 -10.67 7.51 13.07
C ARG A 107 -11.73 6.70 13.83
N GLU A 108 -12.35 7.28 14.85
CA GLU A 108 -13.45 6.64 15.60
C GLU A 108 -14.63 6.31 14.68
N LYS A 109 -15.01 7.26 13.81
CA LYS A 109 -16.07 7.07 12.84
C LYS A 109 -15.74 5.96 11.82
N LEU A 110 -14.51 5.91 11.33
CA LEU A 110 -14.03 4.81 10.47
C LEU A 110 -14.17 3.46 11.18
N VAL A 111 -13.73 3.36 12.44
CA VAL A 111 -13.83 2.12 13.21
C VAL A 111 -15.29 1.73 13.47
N GLN A 112 -16.17 2.71 13.74
CA GLN A 112 -17.61 2.47 13.90
C GLN A 112 -18.23 1.94 12.61
N GLU A 113 -17.91 2.54 11.45
CA GLU A 113 -18.41 2.09 10.15
C GLU A 113 -17.91 0.70 9.78
N VAL A 114 -16.62 0.42 10.01
CA VAL A 114 -16.03 -0.91 9.85
C VAL A 114 -16.79 -1.95 10.67
N ARG A 115 -17.06 -1.64 11.95
CA ARG A 115 -17.81 -2.53 12.83
C ARG A 115 -19.25 -2.70 12.38
N ARG A 116 -19.89 -1.62 11.91
CA ARG A 116 -21.28 -1.65 11.41
C ARG A 116 -21.42 -2.59 10.23
N VAL A 117 -20.55 -2.51 9.23
CA VAL A 117 -20.69 -3.32 7.99
C VAL A 117 -20.18 -4.75 8.15
N SER A 118 -19.29 -5.01 9.11
CA SER A 118 -18.69 -6.33 9.33
C SER A 118 -19.65 -7.30 10.03
N LYS A 119 -19.59 -8.57 9.66
CA LYS A 119 -20.24 -9.69 10.39
C LYS A 119 -19.45 -10.13 11.62
N GLY A 120 -18.26 -9.58 11.85
CA GLY A 120 -17.42 -9.86 13.03
C GLY A 120 -15.96 -10.15 12.71
N ASN A 121 -15.61 -10.49 11.46
CA ASN A 121 -14.23 -10.73 11.08
C ASN A 121 -13.56 -9.44 10.59
N LEU A 122 -12.45 -9.09 11.23
CA LEU A 122 -11.66 -7.89 10.93
C LEU A 122 -10.19 -8.25 10.78
N PHE A 123 -9.53 -7.67 9.79
CA PHE A 123 -8.09 -7.80 9.58
C PHE A 123 -7.45 -6.44 9.35
N MET A 124 -6.78 -5.90 10.37
CA MET A 124 -6.17 -4.58 10.32
C MET A 124 -4.67 -4.71 10.50
N SER A 125 -3.89 -4.17 9.56
CA SER A 125 -2.45 -4.01 9.72
C SER A 125 -2.07 -2.54 9.74
N VAL A 126 -1.24 -2.20 10.72
CA VAL A 126 -0.57 -0.89 10.83
C VAL A 126 0.92 -1.10 10.69
N PRO A 127 1.64 -0.22 9.97
CA PRO A 127 3.08 -0.33 9.87
C PRO A 127 3.72 -0.19 11.25
N TYR A 128 4.65 -1.09 11.55
CA TYR A 128 5.37 -1.08 12.82
C TYR A 128 6.46 0.01 12.82
N PHE A 129 6.41 0.93 13.80
CA PHE A 129 7.34 2.07 13.88
C PHE A 129 8.82 1.63 13.99
N TYR A 130 9.11 0.55 14.72
CA TYR A 130 10.46 0.00 14.82
C TYR A 130 10.78 -1.04 13.73
N SER A 131 10.02 -1.04 12.63
CA SER A 131 10.40 -1.82 11.44
C SER A 131 11.81 -1.44 11.01
N PHE A 132 12.64 -2.43 10.72
CA PHE A 132 14.02 -2.21 10.27
C PHE A 132 14.08 -1.27 9.05
N PHE A 133 13.06 -1.33 8.18
CA PHE A 133 12.88 -0.41 7.05
C PHE A 133 11.76 0.59 7.32
N GLU A 134 12.03 1.86 7.05
CA GLU A 134 11.02 2.92 7.10
C GLU A 134 10.06 2.78 5.89
N PRO A 135 8.72 2.82 6.09
CA PRO A 135 7.75 2.46 5.05
C PRO A 135 7.61 3.46 3.89
N HIS A 136 8.12 4.69 3.99
CA HIS A 136 8.00 5.74 2.98
C HIS A 136 9.26 5.94 2.12
N TYR A 137 10.44 5.67 2.68
CA TYR A 137 11.75 5.87 2.06
C TYR A 137 12.49 4.53 1.88
N LEU A 138 12.01 3.48 2.53
CA LEU A 138 12.58 2.12 2.54
C LEU A 138 13.98 2.04 3.12
N LEU A 139 14.56 3.16 3.53
CA LEU A 139 15.90 3.24 4.10
C LEU A 139 15.92 2.63 5.51
N PRO A 140 16.93 1.81 5.83
CA PRO A 140 17.04 1.20 7.14
C PRO A 140 17.24 2.26 8.22
N PHE A 141 16.52 2.15 9.33
CA PHE A 141 16.56 3.07 10.49
C PHE A 141 16.25 4.54 10.18
N PHE A 142 15.76 4.87 8.99
CA PHE A 142 15.55 6.26 8.57
C PHE A 142 14.55 7.00 9.46
N GLN A 143 13.63 6.29 10.11
CA GLN A 143 12.72 6.89 11.09
C GLN A 143 13.44 7.54 12.27
N PHE A 144 14.61 7.01 12.68
CA PHE A 144 15.41 7.50 13.82
C PHE A 144 16.37 8.63 13.45
N VAL A 145 16.55 8.91 12.16
CA VAL A 145 17.48 9.93 11.69
C VAL A 145 16.92 11.34 12.01
N PRO A 146 17.73 12.27 12.56
CA PRO A 146 17.33 13.66 12.76
C PRO A 146 16.88 14.33 11.45
N GLU A 147 15.91 15.24 11.55
CA GLU A 147 15.26 15.88 10.39
C GLU A 147 16.24 16.61 9.45
N SER A 148 17.29 17.22 9.99
CA SER A 148 18.35 17.87 9.20
C SER A 148 19.11 16.89 8.32
N ILE A 149 19.46 15.72 8.87
CA ILE A 149 20.17 14.66 8.15
C ILE A 149 19.24 13.98 7.15
N LYS A 150 17.96 13.78 7.49
CA LYS A 150 16.95 13.27 6.54
C LYS A 150 16.90 14.12 5.27
N ARG A 151 16.84 15.45 5.42
CA ARG A 151 16.78 16.38 4.27
C ARG A 151 18.05 16.31 3.43
N PHE A 152 19.22 16.25 4.06
CA PHE A 152 20.49 16.12 3.34
C PHE A 152 20.57 14.81 2.54
N LEU A 153 20.20 13.68 3.16
CA LEU A 153 20.21 12.37 2.50
C LEU A 153 19.21 12.31 1.34
N LEU A 154 18.01 12.86 1.51
CA LEU A 154 17.02 12.91 0.44
C LEU A 154 17.48 13.78 -0.73
N PHE A 155 18.06 14.95 -0.46
CA PHE A 155 18.62 15.82 -1.50
C PHE A 155 19.71 15.10 -2.30
N LYS A 156 20.61 14.38 -1.62
CA LYS A 156 21.69 13.63 -2.29
C LYS A 156 21.15 12.48 -3.14
N LEU A 157 20.19 11.72 -2.63
CA LEU A 157 19.56 10.61 -3.34
C LEU A 157 18.74 11.09 -4.55
N GLU A 158 18.09 12.25 -4.46
CA GLU A 158 17.40 12.88 -5.59
C GLU A 158 18.37 13.35 -6.68
N ALA A 159 19.51 13.93 -6.29
CA ALA A 159 20.55 14.33 -7.24
C ALA A 159 21.16 13.12 -7.98
N GLU A 160 21.42 12.02 -7.27
CA GLU A 160 21.89 10.77 -7.89
C GLU A 160 20.85 10.20 -8.87
N ASP A 161 19.56 10.16 -8.51
CA ASP A 161 18.48 9.69 -9.39
C ASP A 161 18.38 10.51 -10.69
N GLN A 162 18.57 11.84 -10.60
CA GLN A 162 18.56 12.73 -11.77
C GLN A 162 19.74 12.47 -12.71
N MET A 163 20.94 12.30 -12.16
CA MET A 163 22.13 11.96 -12.95
C MET A 163 21.99 10.60 -13.64
N ASP A 164 21.37 9.63 -12.96
CA ASP A 164 21.12 8.28 -13.46
C ASP A 164 20.09 8.24 -14.60
N GLU A 165 19.08 9.13 -14.56
CA GLU A 165 18.08 9.29 -15.62
C GLU A 165 18.67 10.00 -16.84
N GLN A 166 19.49 11.03 -16.64
CA GLN A 166 20.18 11.75 -17.70
C GLN A 166 21.20 10.86 -18.42
N GLY A 167 21.93 10.02 -17.69
CA GLY A 167 22.82 9.01 -18.25
C GLY A 167 22.12 7.96 -19.11
N LYS A 168 20.93 7.49 -18.69
CA LYS A 168 20.10 6.55 -19.49
C LYS A 168 19.57 7.21 -20.77
N LEU A 169 19.16 8.48 -20.70
CA LEU A 169 18.69 9.25 -21.85
C LEU A 169 19.81 9.40 -22.90
N CYS A 170 21.02 9.78 -22.48
CA CYS A 170 22.18 9.90 -23.37
C CYS A 170 22.51 8.56 -24.03
N ARG A 171 22.51 7.46 -23.27
CA ARG A 171 22.85 6.12 -23.77
C ARG A 171 21.82 5.61 -24.80
N ASN A 172 20.54 5.86 -24.58
CA ASN A 172 19.48 5.51 -25.54
C ASN A 172 19.57 6.34 -26.82
N SER A 173 19.91 7.63 -26.73
CA SER A 173 20.12 8.49 -27.90
C SER A 173 21.32 8.06 -28.75
N LEU A 174 22.38 7.54 -28.10
CA LEU A 174 23.56 6.97 -28.76
C LEU A 174 23.23 5.66 -29.47
N ILE A 175 22.47 4.77 -28.82
CA ILE A 175 22.03 3.51 -29.45
C ILE A 175 21.15 3.79 -30.67
N GLN A 176 20.19 4.74 -30.60
CA GLN A 176 19.37 5.12 -31.75
C GLN A 176 20.20 5.67 -32.92
N LYS A 177 21.29 6.38 -32.66
CA LYS A 177 22.21 6.88 -33.70
C LYS A 177 23.13 5.81 -34.30
N ILE A 178 23.40 4.72 -33.58
CA ILE A 178 24.24 3.60 -34.06
C ILE A 178 23.39 2.56 -34.81
N THR A 179 22.08 2.49 -34.52
CA THR A 179 21.15 1.51 -35.11
C THR A 179 20.34 2.07 -36.29
N ALA A 180 20.61 3.32 -36.70
CA ALA A 180 20.04 4.00 -37.86
C ALA A 180 21.12 4.21 -38.92
#